data_AF-A0A959RGE1-F1
#
_entry.id   AF-A0A959RGE1-F1
#
_cell.length_a   1.000
_cell.length_b   1.000
_cell.length_c   1.000
_cell.angle_alpha   90.00
_cell.angle_beta   90.00
_cell.angle_gamma   90.00
#
_symmetry.space_group_name_H-M   'P 1'
#
loop_
_entity.id
_entity.type
_entity.pdbx_description
1 polymer ?
#
loop_
_entity_poly.entity_id
_entity_poly.type
_entity_poly.pdbx_seq_one_letter_code
_entity_poly.pdbx_strand_id
1 'polypeptide(L)'
;MAHSNINLTLKIWRQAAGSSTGNFEEFKVSVSPHASILEMLDELNNSLEKEGKIPVAFESDCREGICGTCGLVVNGHPHGPQPKTATCQLHMRVFNDGDTIYIEPFKAKAFKVIKDLIVDRSGFDKIQQAGGYVSFNTGSAPDANAIPISKDIASLALDAAECIGCGACVAACKNSSAMLFVGAKVSQFALLPQGQPERYERVSNMVAAMDEAGFGSCTNTY
;
A
#
# COMPACT_ATOMS: atom_id res chain seq x y z
N MET A 1 -30.94 11.61 -3.47
CA MET A 1 -31.62 10.67 -4.39
C MET A 1 -31.11 9.30 -4.01
N ALA A 2 -31.97 8.34 -3.70
CA ALA A 2 -31.52 6.96 -3.44
C ALA A 2 -31.07 6.38 -4.78
N HIS A 3 -29.75 6.30 -4.99
CA HIS A 3 -29.22 5.54 -6.11
C HIS A 3 -29.55 4.07 -5.86
N SER A 4 -30.14 3.38 -6.84
CA SER A 4 -30.37 1.95 -6.76
C SER A 4 -29.04 1.20 -6.59
N ASN A 5 -29.05 0.13 -5.81
CA ASN A 5 -27.89 -0.77 -5.71
C ASN A 5 -27.52 -1.32 -7.09
N ILE A 6 -26.23 -1.62 -7.26
CA ILE A 6 -25.70 -2.35 -8.42
C ILE A 6 -25.38 -3.78 -8.00
N ASN A 7 -25.63 -4.71 -8.91
CA ASN A 7 -25.35 -6.13 -8.73
C ASN A 7 -24.02 -6.45 -9.39
N LEU A 8 -23.12 -7.10 -8.67
CA LEU A 8 -21.76 -7.36 -9.12
C LEU A 8 -21.39 -8.82 -8.87
N THR A 9 -20.51 -9.32 -9.73
CA THR A 9 -19.83 -10.60 -9.51
C THR A 9 -18.41 -10.32 -9.04
N LEU A 10 -18.07 -10.71 -7.82
CA LEU A 10 -16.73 -10.57 -7.27
C LEU A 10 -15.97 -11.88 -7.46
N LYS A 11 -14.76 -11.80 -8.01
CA LYS A 11 -13.79 -12.90 -8.01
C LYS A 11 -12.67 -12.53 -7.07
N ILE A 12 -12.72 -13.07 -5.86
CA ILE A 12 -11.81 -12.72 -4.78
C ILE A 12 -10.79 -13.84 -4.61
N TRP A 13 -9.51 -13.48 -4.55
CA TRP A 13 -8.45 -14.42 -4.22
C TRP A 13 -8.61 -14.92 -2.79
N ARG A 14 -8.68 -16.24 -2.63
CA ARG A 14 -8.75 -16.94 -1.34
C ARG A 14 -7.53 -17.82 -1.18
N GLN A 15 -6.92 -17.76 -0.01
CA GLN A 15 -5.72 -18.53 0.30
C GLN A 15 -5.62 -18.73 1.81
N ALA A 16 -5.52 -19.99 2.24
CA ALA A 16 -5.28 -20.30 3.65
C ALA A 16 -3.87 -19.86 4.08
N ALA A 17 -3.68 -19.65 5.37
CA ALA A 17 -2.39 -19.24 5.89
C ALA A 17 -1.29 -20.28 5.62
N GLY A 18 -0.05 -19.80 5.47
CA GLY A 18 1.12 -20.64 5.15
C GLY A 18 1.31 -20.87 3.65
N SER A 19 1.88 -22.02 3.29
CA SER A 19 2.30 -22.33 1.90
C SER A 19 1.20 -22.93 1.03
N SER A 20 -0.08 -22.67 1.35
CA SER A 20 -1.19 -23.18 0.55
C SER A 20 -1.28 -22.45 -0.80
N THR A 21 -1.71 -23.16 -1.85
CA THR A 21 -2.03 -22.52 -3.13
C THR A 21 -3.38 -21.82 -2.99
N GLY A 22 -3.47 -20.59 -3.48
CA GLY A 22 -4.74 -19.85 -3.51
C GLY A 22 -5.49 -20.04 -4.83
N ASN A 23 -6.77 -19.70 -4.81
CA ASN A 23 -7.65 -19.71 -5.98
C ASN A 23 -8.66 -18.56 -5.89
N PHE A 24 -9.29 -18.24 -7.00
CA PHE A 24 -10.44 -17.33 -6.98
C PHE A 24 -11.69 -18.05 -6.51
N GLU A 25 -12.46 -17.39 -5.64
CA GLU A 25 -13.83 -17.74 -5.32
C GLU A 25 -14.77 -16.64 -5.84
N GLU A 26 -15.96 -17.06 -6.25
CA GLU A 26 -16.97 -16.17 -6.81
C GLU A 26 -18.05 -15.83 -5.78
N PHE A 27 -18.36 -14.53 -5.65
CA PHE A 27 -19.41 -14.01 -4.79
C PHE A 27 -20.32 -13.09 -5.59
N LYS A 28 -21.63 -13.17 -5.37
CA LYS A 28 -22.59 -12.23 -5.93
C LYS A 28 -23.03 -11.26 -4.85
N VAL A 29 -22.93 -9.96 -5.13
CA VAL A 29 -23.28 -8.91 -4.18
C VAL A 29 -24.22 -7.90 -4.82
N SER A 30 -25.08 -7.29 -4.01
CA SER A 30 -25.88 -6.12 -4.38
C SER A 30 -25.48 -4.98 -3.45
N VAL A 31 -24.85 -3.94 -3.99
CA VAL A 31 -24.15 -2.93 -3.19
C VAL A 31 -24.54 -1.52 -3.60
N SER A 32 -24.54 -0.59 -2.64
CA SER A 32 -24.74 0.83 -2.90
C SER A 32 -23.57 1.40 -3.72
N PRO A 33 -23.81 2.20 -4.79
CA PRO A 33 -22.75 2.90 -5.51
C PRO A 33 -21.93 3.87 -4.63
N HIS A 34 -22.45 4.26 -3.46
CA HIS A 34 -21.76 5.13 -2.52
C HIS A 34 -20.82 4.41 -1.57
N ALA A 35 -20.94 3.08 -1.44
CA ALA A 35 -20.01 2.30 -0.64
C ALA A 35 -18.62 2.35 -1.27
N SER A 36 -17.60 2.37 -0.43
CA SER A 36 -16.24 1.99 -0.80
C SER A 36 -16.16 0.48 -1.04
N ILE A 37 -15.12 0.05 -1.75
CA ILE A 37 -14.86 -1.37 -1.97
C ILE A 37 -14.63 -2.12 -0.63
N LEU A 38 -14.11 -1.45 0.41
CA LEU A 38 -13.93 -2.08 1.72
C LEU A 38 -15.24 -2.23 2.47
N GLU A 39 -16.14 -1.25 2.41
CA GLU A 39 -17.49 -1.38 2.98
C GLU A 39 -18.28 -2.49 2.27
N MET A 40 -18.12 -2.62 0.95
CA MET A 40 -18.67 -3.74 0.19
C MET A 40 -18.12 -5.10 0.66
N LEU A 41 -16.82 -5.19 0.96
CA LEU A 41 -16.22 -6.39 1.54
C LEU A 41 -16.69 -6.64 2.98
N ASP A 42 -16.95 -5.60 3.78
CA ASP A 42 -17.54 -5.73 5.12
C ASP A 42 -18.97 -6.31 5.02
N GLU A 43 -19.79 -5.81 4.11
CA GLU A 43 -21.15 -6.32 3.86
C GLU A 43 -21.13 -7.77 3.38
N LEU A 44 -20.19 -8.13 2.50
CA LEU A 44 -19.96 -9.51 2.08
C LEU A 44 -19.58 -10.39 3.28
N ASN A 45 -18.62 -9.96 4.10
CA ASN A 45 -18.19 -10.69 5.28
C ASN A 45 -19.33 -10.90 6.28
N ASN A 46 -20.12 -9.88 6.55
CA ASN A 46 -21.32 -9.98 7.39
C ASN A 46 -22.31 -11.03 6.87
N SER A 47 -22.41 -11.19 5.55
CA SER A 47 -23.28 -12.19 4.92
C SER A 47 -22.70 -13.60 5.03
N LEU A 48 -21.38 -13.76 4.81
CA LEU A 48 -20.67 -15.02 4.99
C LEU A 48 -20.78 -15.53 6.43
N GLU A 49 -20.63 -14.66 7.43
CA GLU A 49 -20.74 -15.02 8.85
C GLU A 49 -22.13 -15.53 9.21
N LYS A 50 -23.19 -14.87 8.72
CA LYS A 50 -24.58 -15.32 8.92
C LYS A 50 -24.84 -16.70 8.32
N GLU A 51 -24.14 -17.04 7.25
CA GLU A 51 -24.19 -18.36 6.61
C GLU A 51 -23.25 -19.40 7.27
N GLY A 52 -22.52 -19.02 8.33
CA GLY A 52 -21.55 -19.89 8.98
C GLY A 52 -20.28 -20.14 8.15
N LYS A 53 -20.01 -19.29 7.15
CA LYS A 53 -18.82 -19.36 6.28
C LYS A 53 -17.70 -18.48 6.82
N ILE A 54 -16.47 -18.79 6.42
CA ILE A 54 -15.28 -18.04 6.83
C ILE A 54 -15.20 -16.72 6.04
N PRO A 55 -15.13 -15.56 6.73
CA PRO A 55 -14.93 -14.26 6.11
C PRO A 55 -13.67 -14.19 5.25
N VAL A 56 -13.68 -13.30 4.27
CA VAL A 56 -12.50 -12.92 3.50
C VAL A 56 -11.60 -12.07 4.39
N ALA A 57 -10.32 -12.46 4.54
CA ALA A 57 -9.34 -11.67 5.27
C ALA A 57 -8.75 -10.56 4.39
N PHE A 58 -8.81 -9.32 4.85
CA PHE A 58 -8.17 -8.15 4.23
C PHE A 58 -7.76 -7.14 5.31
N GLU A 59 -6.79 -6.28 5.01
CA GLU A 59 -6.33 -5.25 5.96
C GLU A 59 -7.11 -3.94 5.75
N SER A 60 -7.55 -3.34 6.86
CA SER A 60 -8.18 -2.02 6.90
C SER A 60 -7.80 -1.33 8.19
N ASP A 61 -7.65 0.00 8.14
CA ASP A 61 -7.39 0.83 9.32
C ASP A 61 -8.02 2.23 9.13
N CYS A 62 -7.29 3.26 8.70
CA CYS A 62 -7.78 4.65 8.66
C CYS A 62 -9.02 4.93 7.77
N ARG A 63 -9.26 4.12 6.73
CA ARG A 63 -10.33 4.30 5.71
C ARG A 63 -10.36 5.63 4.94
N GLU A 64 -9.37 6.50 5.11
CA GLU A 64 -9.32 7.84 4.48
C GLU A 64 -8.17 8.00 3.47
N GLY A 65 -7.44 6.92 3.20
CA GLY A 65 -6.38 6.88 2.19
C GLY A 65 -5.01 7.36 2.67
N ILE A 66 -4.77 7.39 3.98
CA ILE A 66 -3.53 7.96 4.55
C ILE A 66 -2.59 6.96 5.23
N CYS A 67 -3.09 5.86 5.82
CA CYS A 67 -2.20 4.92 6.55
C CYS A 67 -1.50 3.88 5.65
N GLY A 68 -1.95 3.73 4.40
CA GLY A 68 -1.37 2.77 3.45
C GLY A 68 -1.78 1.31 3.66
N THR A 69 -2.67 0.99 4.60
CA THR A 69 -2.98 -0.41 4.97
C THR A 69 -3.80 -1.19 3.94
N CYS A 70 -4.76 -0.55 3.27
CA CYS A 70 -5.77 -1.20 2.42
C CYS A 70 -5.29 -1.71 1.05
N GLY A 71 -4.02 -2.08 0.88
CA GLY A 71 -3.42 -2.42 -0.41
C GLY A 71 -4.05 -3.65 -1.08
N LEU A 72 -4.81 -3.45 -2.16
CA LEU A 72 -5.42 -4.50 -2.99
C LEU A 72 -5.14 -4.23 -4.47
N VAL A 73 -5.07 -5.28 -5.28
CA VAL A 73 -5.16 -5.17 -6.74
C VAL A 73 -6.62 -5.38 -7.14
N VAL A 74 -7.20 -4.42 -7.85
CA VAL A 74 -8.58 -4.48 -8.33
C VAL A 74 -8.57 -4.39 -9.85
N ASN A 75 -9.09 -5.42 -10.53
CA ASN A 75 -9.05 -5.56 -12.00
C ASN A 75 -7.64 -5.35 -12.58
N GLY A 76 -6.61 -5.89 -11.94
CA GLY A 76 -5.22 -5.77 -12.37
C GLY A 76 -4.52 -4.44 -12.01
N HIS A 77 -5.23 -3.49 -11.38
CA HIS A 77 -4.67 -2.21 -10.96
C HIS A 77 -4.47 -2.15 -9.44
N PRO A 78 -3.26 -1.88 -8.92
CA PRO A 78 -3.07 -1.58 -7.50
C PRO A 78 -3.89 -0.36 -7.08
N HIS A 79 -4.67 -0.51 -6.01
CA HIS A 79 -5.72 0.42 -5.56
C HIS A 79 -6.91 0.63 -6.51
N GLY A 80 -6.96 -0.11 -7.62
CA GLY A 80 -8.04 -0.11 -8.59
C GLY A 80 -7.91 0.94 -9.69
N PRO A 81 -8.94 1.01 -10.56
CA PRO A 81 -8.83 1.71 -11.84
C PRO A 81 -8.92 3.23 -11.74
N GLN A 82 -9.37 3.77 -10.59
CA GLN A 82 -9.48 5.21 -10.40
C GLN A 82 -8.11 5.83 -10.05
N PRO A 83 -7.59 6.78 -10.84
CA PRO A 83 -6.31 7.42 -10.54
C PRO A 83 -6.32 8.13 -9.18
N LYS A 84 -5.14 8.22 -8.55
CA LYS A 84 -4.90 8.97 -7.29
C LYS A 84 -5.86 8.58 -6.15
N THR A 85 -6.28 7.32 -6.13
CA THR A 85 -7.26 6.82 -5.16
C THR A 85 -6.64 5.63 -4.43
N ALA A 86 -6.73 5.60 -3.09
CA ALA A 86 -6.42 4.41 -2.32
C ALA A 86 -7.62 3.45 -2.34
N THR A 87 -7.39 2.15 -2.14
CA THR A 87 -8.46 1.12 -2.18
C THR A 87 -9.65 1.49 -1.29
N CYS A 88 -9.41 1.94 -0.05
CA CYS A 88 -10.49 2.33 0.88
C CYS A 88 -11.32 3.53 0.41
N GLN A 89 -10.81 4.30 -0.55
CA GLN A 89 -11.48 5.43 -1.18
C GLN A 89 -12.03 5.08 -2.57
N LEU A 90 -11.80 3.87 -3.08
CA LEU A 90 -12.39 3.40 -4.33
C LEU A 90 -13.86 3.08 -4.10
N HIS A 91 -14.75 3.91 -4.64
CA HIS A 91 -16.19 3.75 -4.47
C HIS A 91 -16.81 2.91 -5.58
N MET A 92 -17.88 2.20 -5.26
CA MET A 92 -18.54 1.26 -6.16
C MET A 92 -19.16 1.94 -7.39
N ARG A 93 -19.45 3.25 -7.33
CA ARG A 93 -19.87 4.08 -8.48
C ARG A 93 -18.89 4.12 -9.67
N VAL A 94 -17.67 3.63 -9.50
CA VAL A 94 -16.70 3.48 -10.59
C VAL A 94 -17.02 2.27 -11.49
N PHE A 95 -17.84 1.33 -10.99
CA PHE A 95 -18.26 0.12 -11.70
C PHE A 95 -19.72 0.20 -12.15
N ASN A 96 -20.09 -0.65 -13.10
CA ASN A 96 -21.44 -0.74 -13.65
C ASN A 96 -22.19 -1.97 -13.11
N ASP A 97 -23.52 -1.91 -13.14
CA ASP A 97 -24.36 -3.09 -12.84
C ASP A 97 -24.03 -4.24 -13.81
N GLY A 98 -23.88 -5.45 -13.26
CA GLY A 98 -23.49 -6.65 -13.99
C GLY A 98 -21.98 -6.85 -14.16
N ASP A 99 -21.14 -5.91 -13.72
CA ASP A 99 -19.68 -6.04 -13.84
C ASP A 99 -19.13 -7.21 -13.01
N THR A 100 -18.05 -7.81 -13.52
CA THR A 100 -17.20 -8.74 -12.76
C THR A 100 -15.95 -8.03 -12.28
N ILE A 101 -15.70 -8.06 -10.96
CA ILE A 101 -14.55 -7.41 -10.32
C ILE A 101 -13.61 -8.48 -9.77
N TYR A 102 -12.36 -8.44 -10.19
CA TYR A 102 -11.28 -9.27 -9.65
C TYR A 102 -10.59 -8.53 -8.51
N ILE A 103 -10.46 -9.17 -7.35
CA ILE A 103 -9.81 -8.62 -6.16
C ILE A 103 -8.71 -9.58 -5.71
N GLU A 104 -7.48 -9.08 -5.64
CA GLU A 104 -6.28 -9.87 -5.37
C GLU A 104 -5.39 -9.18 -4.33
N PRO A 105 -4.57 -9.92 -3.57
CA PRO A 105 -3.51 -9.32 -2.77
C PRO A 105 -2.46 -8.64 -3.67
N PHE A 106 -1.66 -7.74 -3.10
CA PHE A 106 -0.46 -7.27 -3.80
C PHE A 106 0.50 -8.43 -4.10
N LYS A 107 0.71 -8.69 -5.39
CA LYS A 107 1.57 -9.79 -5.85
C LYS A 107 3.02 -9.34 -5.96
N ALA A 108 3.85 -9.74 -5.01
CA ALA A 108 5.29 -9.66 -5.10
C ALA A 108 5.92 -10.77 -4.26
N LYS A 109 7.09 -11.28 -4.67
CA LYS A 109 7.83 -12.28 -3.87
C LYS A 109 8.14 -11.78 -2.45
N ALA A 110 8.42 -10.47 -2.33
CA ALA A 110 8.65 -9.79 -1.05
C ALA A 110 7.36 -9.52 -0.26
N PHE A 111 6.18 -9.54 -0.90
CA PHE A 111 4.87 -9.41 -0.26
C PHE A 111 4.18 -10.77 -0.20
N LYS A 112 4.63 -11.61 0.73
CA LYS A 112 4.09 -12.95 0.89
C LYS A 112 2.65 -12.87 1.40
N VAL A 113 1.74 -13.60 0.77
CA VAL A 113 0.36 -13.71 1.23
C VAL A 113 0.34 -14.39 2.60
N ILE A 114 -0.23 -13.71 3.59
CA ILE A 114 -0.47 -14.24 4.94
C ILE A 114 -1.76 -15.03 4.95
N LYS A 115 -2.85 -14.47 4.41
CA LYS A 115 -4.16 -15.11 4.26
C LYS A 115 -5.03 -14.28 3.32
N ASP A 116 -5.72 -14.91 2.38
CA ASP A 116 -6.59 -14.27 1.39
C ASP A 116 -5.92 -13.03 0.75
N LEU A 117 -6.34 -11.83 1.13
CA LEU A 117 -5.87 -10.57 0.58
C LEU A 117 -4.78 -9.89 1.42
N ILE A 118 -4.45 -10.44 2.59
CA ILE A 118 -3.43 -9.91 3.51
C ILE A 118 -2.04 -10.35 3.05
N VAL A 119 -1.09 -9.42 3.02
CA VAL A 119 0.32 -9.66 2.68
C VAL A 119 1.26 -9.16 3.76
N ASP A 120 2.38 -9.85 3.93
CA ASP A 120 3.48 -9.40 4.78
C ASP A 120 4.25 -8.26 4.09
N ARG A 121 4.27 -7.08 4.70
CA ARG A 121 4.99 -5.89 4.22
C ARG A 121 6.18 -5.50 5.09
N SER A 122 6.60 -6.36 6.02
CA SER A 122 7.71 -6.10 6.95
C SER A 122 9.05 -5.81 6.26
N GLY A 123 9.19 -6.15 4.98
CA GLY A 123 10.32 -5.72 4.16
C GLY A 123 10.50 -4.19 4.11
N PHE A 124 9.41 -3.41 4.16
CA PHE A 124 9.48 -1.96 4.24
C PHE A 124 10.00 -1.47 5.60
N ASP A 125 9.62 -2.13 6.69
CA ASP A 125 10.14 -1.80 8.02
C ASP A 125 11.65 -2.01 8.10
N LYS A 126 12.16 -3.12 7.53
CA LYS A 126 13.60 -3.39 7.45
C LYS A 126 14.34 -2.29 6.68
N ILE A 127 13.80 -1.87 5.54
CA ILE A 127 14.37 -0.77 4.74
C ILE A 127 14.33 0.54 5.55
N GLN A 128 13.22 0.85 6.20
CA GLN A 128 13.07 2.06 7.01
C GLN A 128 14.06 2.06 8.19
N GLN A 129 14.30 0.92 8.83
CA GLN A 129 15.26 0.78 9.92
C GLN A 129 16.72 0.84 9.46
N ALA A 130 17.02 0.54 8.20
CA ALA A 130 18.39 0.57 7.66
C ALA A 130 18.92 1.98 7.39
N GLY A 131 18.04 2.99 7.32
CA GLY A 131 18.45 4.37 7.05
C GLY A 131 17.31 5.36 6.87
N GLY A 132 16.06 5.02 7.17
CA GLY A 132 14.91 5.91 7.10
C GLY A 132 14.77 6.82 8.33
N TYR A 133 15.86 7.35 8.87
CA TYR A 133 15.85 8.23 10.04
C TYR A 133 17.06 9.17 10.02
N VAL A 134 17.06 10.22 10.83
CA VAL A 134 18.25 11.07 11.03
C VAL A 134 18.85 10.72 12.38
N SER A 135 20.13 10.32 12.41
CA SER A 135 20.81 10.05 13.67
C SER A 135 21.10 11.34 14.42
N PHE A 136 20.76 11.39 15.71
CA PHE A 136 21.12 12.50 16.59
C PHE A 136 21.26 12.03 18.04
N ASN A 137 22.01 12.78 18.85
CA ASN A 137 22.11 12.52 20.28
C ASN A 137 20.85 13.02 21.00
N THR A 138 20.12 12.11 21.65
CA THR A 138 18.93 12.43 22.43
C THR A 138 19.23 13.52 23.46
N GLY A 139 18.38 14.55 23.52
CA GLY A 139 18.54 15.71 24.41
C GLY A 139 19.47 16.81 23.89
N SER A 140 20.08 16.64 22.70
CA SER A 140 20.93 17.66 22.05
C SER A 140 20.30 18.27 20.80
N ALA A 141 18.99 18.09 20.60
CA ALA A 141 18.30 18.68 19.46
C ALA A 141 18.31 20.22 19.60
N PRO A 142 18.81 20.96 18.58
CA PRO A 142 18.72 22.41 18.59
C PRO A 142 17.26 22.86 18.45
N ASP A 143 16.99 24.14 18.72
CA ASP A 143 15.68 24.74 18.42
C ASP A 143 15.32 24.50 16.94
N ALA A 144 14.06 24.17 16.65
CA ALA A 144 13.61 23.85 15.30
C ALA A 144 13.82 25.01 14.30
N ASN A 145 13.87 26.26 14.78
CA ASN A 145 14.11 27.45 13.97
C ASN A 145 15.59 27.85 13.91
N ALA A 146 16.50 27.12 14.58
CA ALA A 146 17.92 27.44 14.59
C ALA A 146 18.59 27.26 13.22
N ILE A 147 18.04 26.38 12.38
CA ILE A 147 18.53 26.10 11.03
C ILE A 147 17.50 26.62 10.02
N PRO A 148 17.75 27.74 9.32
CA PRO A 148 16.84 28.20 8.28
C PRO A 148 16.86 27.22 7.11
N ILE A 149 15.67 26.80 6.67
CA ILE A 149 15.48 25.92 5.51
C ILE A 149 14.64 26.69 4.48
N SER A 150 15.14 26.77 3.25
CA SER A 150 14.38 27.41 2.17
C SER A 150 13.05 26.68 1.93
N LYS A 151 12.02 27.44 1.54
CA LYS A 151 10.71 26.86 1.22
C LYS A 151 10.81 25.75 0.18
N ASP A 152 11.62 25.93 -0.87
CA ASP A 152 11.76 24.96 -1.95
C ASP A 152 12.29 23.61 -1.45
N ILE A 153 13.30 23.63 -0.58
CA ILE A 153 13.84 22.41 0.04
C ILE A 153 12.82 21.77 0.99
N ALA A 154 12.14 22.57 1.80
CA ALA A 154 11.12 22.06 2.72
C ALA A 154 9.95 21.41 1.98
N SER A 155 9.49 22.03 0.88
CA SER A 155 8.43 21.49 0.01
C SER A 155 8.86 20.18 -0.64
N LEU A 156 10.06 20.11 -1.25
CA LEU A 156 10.53 18.87 -1.86
C LEU A 156 10.71 17.73 -0.84
N ALA A 157 11.17 18.05 0.38
CA ALA A 157 11.29 17.07 1.45
C ALA A 157 9.90 16.57 1.91
N LEU A 158 8.92 17.46 1.98
CA LEU A 158 7.53 17.12 2.31
C LEU A 158 6.90 16.27 1.21
N ASP A 159 7.05 16.64 -0.06
CA ASP A 159 6.56 15.87 -1.21
C ASP A 159 7.10 14.42 -1.18
N ALA A 160 8.36 14.25 -0.82
CA ALA A 160 8.96 12.92 -0.62
C ALA A 160 8.42 12.20 0.63
N ALA A 161 8.10 12.95 1.69
CA ALA A 161 7.54 12.43 2.93
C ALA A 161 6.08 11.95 2.80
N GLU A 162 5.35 12.40 1.77
CA GLU A 162 3.97 11.96 1.48
C GLU A 162 3.85 10.45 1.23
N CYS A 163 4.96 9.73 1.02
CA CYS A 163 4.95 8.29 0.89
C CYS A 163 4.44 7.60 2.18
N ILE A 164 3.21 7.10 2.11
CA ILE A 164 2.50 6.38 3.19
C ILE A 164 2.86 4.89 3.30
N GLY A 165 3.85 4.42 2.54
CA GLY A 165 4.28 3.01 2.58
C GLY A 165 3.22 2.01 2.11
N CYS A 166 2.26 2.40 1.27
CA CYS A 166 1.16 1.49 0.89
C CYS A 166 1.63 0.22 0.18
N GLY A 167 2.67 0.30 -0.64
CA GLY A 167 3.22 -0.82 -1.42
C GLY A 167 2.70 -0.94 -2.86
N ALA A 168 1.81 -0.05 -3.30
CA ALA A 168 1.27 -0.08 -4.66
C ALA A 168 2.35 0.05 -5.74
N CYS A 169 3.44 0.79 -5.48
CA CYS A 169 4.59 0.89 -6.39
C CYS A 169 5.26 -0.46 -6.65
N VAL A 170 5.36 -1.32 -5.63
CA VAL A 170 5.91 -2.67 -5.74
C VAL A 170 4.96 -3.57 -6.52
N ALA A 171 3.65 -3.50 -6.22
CA ALA A 171 2.63 -4.28 -6.92
C ALA A 171 2.48 -3.91 -8.41
N ALA A 172 2.69 -2.62 -8.76
CA ALA A 172 2.66 -2.14 -10.13
C ALA A 172 3.95 -2.45 -10.91
N CYS A 173 5.09 -2.53 -10.21
CA CYS A 173 6.38 -2.75 -10.84
C CYS A 173 6.50 -4.19 -11.36
N LYS A 174 6.82 -4.36 -12.65
CA LYS A 174 7.09 -5.68 -13.26
C LYS A 174 8.19 -6.49 -12.57
N ASN A 175 9.14 -5.80 -11.93
CA ASN A 175 10.23 -6.43 -11.18
C ASN A 175 9.90 -6.55 -9.68
N SER A 176 8.75 -6.04 -9.23
CA SER A 176 8.41 -5.87 -7.82
C SER A 176 9.49 -5.10 -7.04
N SER A 177 9.99 -4.02 -7.62
CA SER A 177 11.01 -3.18 -7.00
C SER A 177 10.42 -2.23 -5.97
N ALA A 178 11.07 -2.11 -4.81
CA ALA A 178 10.72 -1.10 -3.81
C ALA A 178 11.42 0.26 -4.05
N MET A 179 12.06 0.46 -5.22
CA MET A 179 12.86 1.66 -5.45
C MET A 179 12.13 2.99 -5.29
N LEU A 180 10.83 3.07 -5.59
CA LEU A 180 10.06 4.29 -5.34
C LEU A 180 9.87 4.57 -3.84
N PHE A 181 9.70 3.52 -3.02
CA PHE A 181 9.65 3.66 -1.57
C PHE A 181 11.02 4.09 -1.02
N VAL A 182 12.10 3.42 -1.44
CA VAL A 182 13.47 3.78 -1.01
C VAL A 182 13.82 5.20 -1.43
N GLY A 183 13.56 5.57 -2.69
CA GLY A 183 13.83 6.90 -3.23
C GLY A 183 13.06 8.00 -2.49
N ALA A 184 11.79 7.75 -2.16
CA ALA A 184 10.98 8.69 -1.36
C ALA A 184 11.58 8.89 0.04
N LYS A 185 11.91 7.81 0.76
CA LYS A 185 12.47 7.91 2.11
C LYS A 185 13.90 8.49 2.13
N VAL A 186 14.75 8.12 1.18
CA VAL A 186 16.05 8.75 1.00
C VAL A 186 15.90 10.25 0.79
N SER A 187 15.03 10.67 -0.15
CA SER A 187 14.83 12.09 -0.48
C SER A 187 14.26 12.87 0.69
N GLN A 188 13.26 12.31 1.39
CA GLN A 188 12.64 12.88 2.58
C GLN A 188 13.69 13.36 3.60
N PHE A 189 14.71 12.54 3.87
CA PHE A 189 15.72 12.85 4.88
C PHE A 189 16.96 13.53 4.30
N ALA A 190 17.40 13.18 3.10
CA ALA A 190 18.62 13.73 2.50
C ALA A 190 18.45 15.17 2.01
N LEU A 191 17.23 15.62 1.69
CA LEU A 191 16.98 17.01 1.31
C LEU A 191 17.17 17.98 2.50
N LEU A 192 16.94 17.51 3.73
CA LEU A 192 17.07 18.33 4.93
C LEU A 192 18.54 18.38 5.40
N PRO A 193 19.03 19.55 5.90
CA PRO A 193 20.41 19.69 6.37
C PRO A 193 20.84 18.64 7.41
N GLN A 194 19.92 18.22 8.26
CA GLN A 194 20.18 17.26 9.34
C GLN A 194 20.49 15.85 8.81
N GLY A 195 19.91 15.45 7.66
CA GLY A 195 20.16 14.13 7.07
C GLY A 195 21.30 14.09 6.05
N GLN A 196 21.85 15.26 5.66
CA GLN A 196 22.96 15.37 4.72
C GLN A 196 24.22 14.59 5.12
N PRO A 197 24.66 14.57 6.41
CA PRO A 197 25.85 13.82 6.81
C PRO A 197 25.77 12.31 6.48
N GLU A 198 24.58 11.74 6.56
CA GLU A 198 24.34 10.30 6.39
C GLU A 198 23.92 9.92 4.96
N ARG A 199 23.83 10.88 4.01
CA ARG A 199 23.14 10.66 2.72
C ARG A 199 23.66 9.47 1.91
N TYR A 200 24.98 9.26 1.86
CA TYR A 200 25.57 8.18 1.06
C TYR A 200 25.41 6.83 1.75
N GLU A 201 25.68 6.78 3.05
CA GLU A 201 25.51 5.58 3.86
C GLU A 201 24.04 5.14 3.89
N ARG A 202 23.13 6.09 4.07
CA ARG A 202 21.67 5.89 3.97
C ARG A 202 21.28 5.18 2.69
N VAL A 203 21.73 5.69 1.53
CA VAL A 203 21.42 5.08 0.24
C VAL A 203 21.97 3.66 0.17
N SER A 204 23.24 3.45 0.53
CA SER A 204 23.88 2.14 0.50
C SER A 204 23.13 1.12 1.38
N ASN A 205 22.84 1.49 2.63
CA ASN A 205 22.20 0.61 3.61
C ASN A 205 20.75 0.28 3.22
N MET A 206 19.97 1.28 2.77
CA MET A 206 18.58 1.07 2.39
C MET A 206 18.43 0.25 1.11
N VAL A 207 19.35 0.40 0.14
CA VAL A 207 19.38 -0.45 -1.06
C VAL A 207 19.77 -1.88 -0.69
N ALA A 208 20.80 -2.08 0.14
CA ALA A 208 21.17 -3.40 0.61
C ALA A 208 20.01 -4.10 1.36
N ALA A 209 19.33 -3.39 2.26
CA ALA A 209 18.15 -3.91 2.96
C ALA A 209 16.98 -4.24 2.01
N MET A 210 16.80 -3.46 0.94
CA MET A 210 15.82 -3.76 -0.10
C MET A 210 16.14 -5.09 -0.80
N ASP A 211 17.39 -5.30 -1.18
CA ASP A 211 17.84 -6.52 -1.85
C ASP A 211 17.73 -7.74 -0.93
N GLU A 212 18.14 -7.61 0.34
CA GLU A 212 18.00 -8.65 1.37
C GLU A 212 16.54 -9.02 1.66
N ALA A 213 15.62 -8.05 1.61
CA ALA A 213 14.19 -8.29 1.73
C ALA A 213 13.57 -8.98 0.50
N GLY A 214 14.33 -9.14 -0.59
CA GLY A 214 13.93 -9.88 -1.78
C GLY A 214 13.05 -9.09 -2.75
N PHE A 215 13.06 -7.75 -2.66
CA PHE A 215 12.48 -6.91 -3.70
C PHE A 215 13.35 -6.95 -4.97
N GLY A 216 12.75 -6.72 -6.13
CA GLY A 216 13.53 -6.71 -7.38
C GLY A 216 14.25 -5.39 -7.63
N SER A 217 15.21 -5.44 -8.56
CA SER A 217 15.98 -4.28 -8.98
C SER A 217 15.20 -3.38 -9.96
N CYS A 218 15.47 -2.08 -9.94
CA CYS A 218 14.86 -1.13 -10.87
C CYS A 218 15.58 -1.16 -12.23
N THR A 219 14.81 -1.34 -13.31
CA THR A 219 15.32 -1.27 -14.70
C THR A 219 14.87 0.01 -15.42
N ASN A 220 14.35 0.99 -14.67
CA ASN A 220 13.82 2.26 -15.19
C ASN A 220 12.96 2.13 -16.45
N THR A 221 11.95 1.27 -16.39
CA THR A 221 11.05 1.04 -17.53
C THR A 221 9.87 1.98 -17.39
N TYR A 222 9.84 3.00 -18.23
CA TYR A 222 8.74 3.95 -18.41
C TYR A 222 7.77 3.47 -19.48
#